data_AF-A0A7J9D3T0-F1
#
_entry.id   AF-A0A7J9D3T0-F1
#
_cell.length_a   1.000
_cell.length_b   1.000
_cell.length_c   1.000
_cell.angle_alpha   90.00
_cell.angle_beta   90.00
_cell.angle_gamma   90.00
#
_symmetry.space_group_name_H-M   'P 1'
#
loop_
_entity.id
_entity.type
_entity.pdbx_description
1 polymer ?
#
loop_
_entity_poly.entity_id
_entity_poly.type
_entity_poly.pdbx_seq_one_letter_code
_entity_poly.pdbx_strand_id
1 'polypeptide(L)'
;MSILVQVSNLQEMQAHSEWLYEVPWAGMDDPGNLTFPESLYDINRVSFYRSYLKELKRAMDDGANVTGYFAWSILDNFEWLLGYTSRFGLVYVDHNDLKRYP
;
A
#
# COMPACT_ATOMS: atom_id res chain seq x y z
N MET A 1 -23.45 8.98 -0.07
CA MET A 1 -23.03 8.01 0.96
C MET A 1 -22.01 7.12 0.29
N SER A 2 -20.72 7.42 0.46
CA SER A 2 -19.65 6.68 -0.20
C SER A 2 -19.46 5.37 0.57
N ILE A 3 -19.85 4.26 -0.05
CA ILE A 3 -19.59 2.92 0.48
C ILE A 3 -18.12 2.64 0.19
N LEU A 4 -17.32 2.47 1.25
CA LEU A 4 -15.97 1.94 1.13
C LEU A 4 -16.08 0.46 0.74
N VAL A 5 -15.81 0.15 -0.52
CA VAL A 5 -15.68 -1.23 -1.00
C VAL A 5 -14.22 -1.62 -0.89
N GLN A 6 -13.93 -2.62 -0.05
CA GLN A 6 -12.61 -3.23 0.00
C GLN A 6 -12.46 -4.10 -1.25
N VAL A 7 -11.78 -3.58 -2.26
CA VAL A 7 -11.54 -4.35 -3.48
C VAL A 7 -10.40 -5.34 -3.23
N SER A 8 -10.76 -6.61 -3.16
CA SER A 8 -9.85 -7.71 -2.86
C SER A 8 -9.31 -8.41 -4.11
N ASN A 9 -9.95 -8.22 -5.27
CA ASN A 9 -9.54 -8.86 -6.54
C ASN A 9 -10.11 -8.15 -7.79
N LEU A 10 -9.60 -8.55 -8.97
CA LEU A 10 -9.96 -7.99 -10.28
C LEU A 10 -11.44 -8.12 -10.65
N GLN A 11 -12.11 -9.21 -10.27
CA GLN A 11 -13.54 -9.39 -10.58
C GLN A 11 -14.40 -8.36 -9.85
N GLU A 12 -14.00 -8.00 -8.64
CA GLU A 12 -14.63 -6.96 -7.83
C GLU A 12 -14.39 -5.56 -8.40
N MET A 13 -13.23 -5.29 -9.00
CA MET A 13 -12.97 -4.04 -9.76
C MET A 13 -13.80 -3.93 -11.04
N GLN A 14 -14.05 -5.05 -11.72
CA GLN A 14 -14.81 -5.08 -12.96
C GLN A 14 -16.32 -4.96 -12.71
N ALA A 15 -16.85 -5.54 -11.62
CA ALA A 15 -18.27 -5.54 -11.30
C ALA A 15 -18.88 -4.15 -11.02
N HIS A 16 -18.06 -3.14 -10.69
CA HIS A 16 -18.51 -1.78 -10.40
C HIS A 16 -17.92 -0.73 -11.36
N SER A 17 -17.70 -1.08 -12.64
CA SER A 17 -17.07 -0.25 -13.68
C SER A 17 -17.69 1.15 -13.93
N GLU A 18 -18.90 1.40 -13.42
CA GLU A 18 -19.56 2.71 -13.48
C GLU A 18 -19.16 3.68 -12.35
N TRP A 19 -18.41 3.22 -11.35
CA TRP A 19 -17.98 4.01 -10.20
C TRP A 19 -16.54 4.52 -10.35
N LEU A 20 -16.28 5.74 -9.88
CA LEU A 20 -14.92 6.26 -9.73
C LEU A 20 -14.23 5.53 -8.58
N TYR A 21 -13.14 4.84 -8.86
CA TYR A 21 -12.38 4.13 -7.83
C TYR A 21 -11.18 4.94 -7.35
N GLU A 22 -11.18 5.24 -6.05
CA GLU A 22 -9.99 5.47 -5.27
C GLU A 22 -9.70 4.16 -4.52
N VAL A 23 -8.54 3.53 -4.75
CA VAL A 23 -8.16 2.30 -4.04
C VAL A 23 -7.62 2.70 -2.66
N PRO A 24 -8.37 2.48 -1.56
CA PRO A 24 -8.13 3.28 -0.38
C PRO A 24 -7.00 2.75 0.50
N TRP A 25 -6.65 1.46 0.45
CA TRP A 25 -5.69 0.85 1.39
C TRP A 25 -4.88 -0.32 0.81
N ALA A 26 -4.10 -0.08 -0.24
CA ALA A 26 -3.13 -1.06 -0.71
C ALA A 26 -1.79 -0.86 -0.01
N GLY A 27 -1.48 -1.74 0.94
CA GLY A 27 -0.24 -1.73 1.71
C GLY A 27 0.17 -3.15 2.10
N MET A 28 1.46 -3.33 2.36
CA MET A 28 2.06 -4.56 2.87
C MET A 28 2.98 -4.17 4.03
N ASP A 29 2.94 -4.93 5.11
CA ASP A 29 3.84 -4.72 6.22
C ASP A 29 5.10 -5.56 6.17
N ASP A 30 6.14 -5.04 6.83
CA ASP A 30 7.27 -5.83 7.30
C ASP A 30 7.41 -5.71 8.83
N PRO A 31 8.11 -6.66 9.47
CA PRO A 31 8.41 -6.59 10.90
C PRO A 31 9.16 -5.30 11.29
N GLY A 32 8.77 -4.68 12.40
CA GLY A 32 9.41 -3.48 12.93
C GLY A 32 10.77 -3.71 13.61
N ASN A 33 11.20 -4.96 13.76
CA ASN A 33 12.46 -5.33 14.43
C ASN A 33 13.62 -5.65 13.46
N LEU A 34 13.45 -5.37 12.17
CA LEU A 34 14.52 -5.47 11.17
C LEU A 34 15.68 -4.51 11.50
N THR A 35 16.90 -4.89 11.13
CA THR A 35 18.03 -3.96 11.22
C THR A 35 17.86 -2.79 10.24
N PHE A 36 18.59 -1.69 10.45
CA PHE A 36 18.53 -0.53 9.54
C PHE A 36 18.82 -0.88 8.06
N PRO A 37 19.87 -1.66 7.72
CA PRO A 37 20.11 -2.07 6.33
C PRO A 37 18.99 -2.95 5.75
N GLU A 38 18.46 -3.89 6.54
CA GLU A 38 17.34 -4.74 6.12
C GLU A 38 16.06 -3.92 5.89
N SER A 39 15.84 -2.93 6.75
CA SER A 39 14.69 -2.02 6.67
C SER A 39 14.67 -1.17 5.40
N LEU A 40 15.84 -0.85 4.84
CA LEU A 40 15.98 -0.10 3.58
C LEU A 40 15.99 -1.01 2.35
N TYR A 41 16.44 -2.27 2.49
CA TYR A 41 16.47 -3.24 1.40
C TYR A 41 15.15 -4.01 1.29
N ASP A 42 14.07 -3.26 1.09
CA ASP A 42 12.68 -3.74 1.18
C ASP A 42 12.18 -4.40 -0.13
N ILE A 43 12.73 -5.57 -0.46
CA ILE A 43 12.37 -6.29 -1.69
C ILE A 43 10.91 -6.74 -1.67
N ASN A 44 10.40 -7.13 -0.51
CA ASN A 44 9.05 -7.68 -0.38
C ASN A 44 8.01 -6.61 -0.74
N ARG A 45 8.15 -5.39 -0.20
CA ARG A 45 7.23 -4.29 -0.47
C ARG A 45 7.32 -3.84 -1.91
N VAL A 46 8.52 -3.78 -2.48
CA VAL A 46 8.71 -3.51 -3.92
C VAL A 46 8.00 -4.56 -4.77
N SER A 47 8.11 -5.85 -4.43
CA SER A 47 7.45 -6.94 -5.14
C SER A 47 5.92 -6.85 -5.04
N PHE A 48 5.41 -6.54 -3.85
CA PHE A 48 3.99 -6.31 -3.61
C PHE A 48 3.44 -5.18 -4.48
N TYR A 49 4.04 -3.98 -4.42
CA TYR A 49 3.56 -2.84 -5.20
C TYR A 49 3.70 -3.06 -6.71
N ARG A 50 4.78 -3.70 -7.18
CA ARG A 50 4.90 -4.08 -8.60
C ARG A 50 3.77 -5.00 -9.05
N SER A 51 3.44 -6.01 -8.24
CA SER A 51 2.36 -6.95 -8.56
C SER A 51 1.01 -6.25 -8.51
N TYR A 52 0.76 -5.44 -7.50
CA TYR A 52 -0.49 -4.70 -7.34
C TYR A 52 -0.73 -3.71 -8.48
N LEU A 53 0.28 -2.90 -8.82
CA LEU A 53 0.19 -1.93 -9.92
C LEU A 53 0.02 -2.61 -11.28
N LYS A 54 0.58 -3.82 -11.48
CA LYS A 54 0.35 -4.61 -12.68
C LYS A 54 -1.11 -5.04 -12.81
N GLU A 55 -1.72 -5.50 -11.73
CA GLU A 55 -3.14 -5.88 -11.75
C GLU A 55 -4.05 -4.65 -11.84
N LEU A 56 -3.70 -3.55 -11.18
CA LEU A 56 -4.40 -2.27 -11.35
C LEU A 56 -4.40 -1.82 -12.81
N LYS A 57 -3.25 -1.92 -13.48
CA LYS A 57 -3.11 -1.61 -14.91
C LYS A 57 -3.98 -2.52 -15.78
N ARG A 58 -4.06 -3.83 -15.45
CA ARG A 58 -4.94 -4.77 -16.14
C ARG A 58 -6.41 -4.39 -15.99
N ALA A 59 -6.84 -4.04 -14.78
CA ALA A 59 -8.20 -3.56 -14.54
C ALA A 59 -8.52 -2.30 -15.38
N MET A 60 -7.58 -1.37 -15.48
CA MET A 60 -7.73 -0.18 -16.34
C MET A 60 -7.85 -0.55 -17.83
N ASP A 61 -7.05 -1.53 -18.29
CA ASP A 61 -7.11 -2.01 -19.68
C ASP A 61 -8.44 -2.73 -19.99
N ASP A 62 -9.05 -3.36 -18.99
CA ASP A 62 -10.37 -3.99 -19.07
C ASP A 62 -11.55 -2.99 -18.88
N GLY A 63 -11.25 -1.69 -18.75
CA GLY A 63 -12.26 -0.62 -18.74
C GLY A 63 -12.58 -0.02 -17.37
N ALA A 64 -11.87 -0.39 -16.30
CA ALA A 64 -12.04 0.25 -15.00
C ALA A 64 -11.55 1.71 -15.03
N ASN A 65 -12.38 2.64 -14.54
CA ASN A 65 -12.04 4.05 -14.46
C ASN A 65 -11.27 4.38 -13.16
N VAL A 66 -9.97 4.12 -13.17
CA VAL A 66 -9.06 4.42 -12.05
C VAL A 66 -8.45 5.80 -12.24
N THR A 67 -8.67 6.71 -11.27
CA THR A 67 -8.19 8.10 -11.34
C THR A 67 -7.03 8.40 -10.39
N GLY A 68 -6.81 7.55 -9.40
CA GLY A 68 -5.76 7.72 -8.41
C GLY A 68 -5.47 6.44 -7.64
N TYR A 69 -4.25 6.36 -7.11
CA TYR A 69 -3.78 5.28 -6.27
C TYR A 69 -2.97 5.87 -5.11
N PHE A 70 -3.35 5.53 -3.88
CA PHE A 70 -2.65 5.94 -2.68
C PHE A 70 -2.12 4.71 -1.96
N ALA A 71 -0.79 4.58 -1.91
CA ALA A 71 -0.12 3.54 -1.17
C ALA A 71 -0.26 3.77 0.33
N TRP A 72 -0.64 2.74 1.08
CA TRP A 72 -0.52 2.75 2.54
C TRP A 72 0.86 2.19 2.92
N SER A 73 1.79 3.00 3.41
CA SER A 73 1.69 4.44 3.68
C SER A 73 2.96 5.15 3.22
N ILE A 74 2.95 6.49 3.22
CA ILE A 74 4.14 7.25 2.83
C ILE A 74 5.29 7.10 3.83
N LEU A 75 5.00 7.05 5.14
CA LEU A 75 5.98 6.96 6.22
C LEU A 75 5.65 5.78 7.13
N ASP A 76 6.67 5.17 7.73
CA ASP A 76 6.42 4.28 8.87
C ASP A 76 5.69 5.05 9.96
N ASN A 77 4.63 4.44 10.48
CA ASN A 77 3.69 5.08 11.38
C ASN A 77 3.26 4.12 12.51
N PHE A 78 2.41 4.62 13.40
CA PHE A 78 1.88 3.83 14.51
C PHE A 78 0.70 2.98 14.02
N GLU A 79 0.91 1.68 13.87
CA GLU A 79 -0.09 0.76 13.32
C GLU A 79 -1.00 0.20 14.43
N TRP A 80 -1.90 1.04 14.94
CA TRP A 80 -2.97 0.67 15.88
C TRP A 80 -2.51 -0.24 17.05
N LEU A 81 -3.03 -1.46 17.14
CA LEU A 81 -2.71 -2.42 18.20
C LEU A 81 -1.27 -2.97 18.09
N LEU A 82 -0.65 -2.88 16.92
CA LEU A 82 0.73 -3.32 16.68
C LEU A 82 1.74 -2.21 17.02
N GLY A 83 1.30 -0.96 17.14
CA GLY A 83 2.17 0.18 17.36
C GLY A 83 3.28 0.23 16.30
N TYR A 84 4.54 0.37 16.72
CA TYR A 84 5.69 0.44 15.80
C TYR A 84 6.32 -0.94 15.51
N THR A 85 5.65 -2.04 15.85
CA THR A 85 6.16 -3.40 15.59
C THR A 85 5.85 -3.91 14.18
N SER A 86 5.08 -3.15 13.41
CA SER A 86 4.75 -3.40 12.00
C SER A 86 5.02 -2.12 11.20
N ARG A 87 5.58 -2.26 10.00
CA ARG A 87 6.07 -1.16 9.16
C ARG A 87 5.43 -1.20 7.78
N PHE A 88 4.71 -0.13 7.43
CA PHE A 88 4.01 0.02 6.13
C PHE A 88 4.61 1.13 5.24
N GLY A 89 5.54 1.93 5.75
CA GLY A 89 6.01 3.14 5.08
C GLY A 89 6.86 2.89 3.83
N LEU A 90 6.56 3.55 2.72
CA LEU A 90 7.50 3.64 1.60
C LEU A 90 8.81 4.35 1.98
N VAL A 91 8.79 5.08 3.10
CA VAL A 91 9.94 5.77 3.68
C VAL A 91 10.13 5.27 5.10
N TYR A 92 11.32 4.78 5.39
CA TYR A 92 11.72 4.37 6.72
C TYR A 92 11.83 5.58 7.67
N VAL A 93 11.34 5.42 8.90
CA VAL A 93 11.48 6.42 9.98
C VAL A 93 12.32 5.84 11.11
N ASP A 94 13.45 6.47 11.42
CA ASP A 94 14.21 6.14 12.63
C ASP A 94 13.47 6.72 13.85
N HIS A 95 12.93 5.86 14.70
CA HIS A 95 12.15 6.30 15.87
C HIS A 95 13.01 6.92 17.00
N ASN A 96 14.35 6.87 16.91
CA ASN A 96 15.22 7.52 17.88
C ASN A 96 15.37 9.03 17.63
N ASP A 97 15.46 9.45 16.36
CA ASP A 97 15.73 10.85 15.98
C ASP A 97 14.76 11.40 14.91
N LEU A 98 13.79 10.60 14.48
CA LEU A 98 12.76 10.91 13.48
C LEU A 98 13.31 11.25 12.08
N LYS A 99 14.55 10.85 11.76
CA LYS A 99 15.05 10.94 10.38
C LYS A 99 14.29 10.00 9.47
N ARG A 100 14.18 10.42 8.21
CA ARG A 100 13.45 9.71 7.15
C ARG A 100 14.41 9.27 6.06
N TYR A 101 14.23 8.04 5.60
CA TYR A 101 15.08 7.41 4.61
C TYR A 101 14.20 6.75 3.54
N PRO A 102 14.13 7.33 2.33
CA PRO A 102 13.44 6.71 1.20
C PRO A 102 14.09 5.40 0.74
#